data_AF-A0A952FGA6-F1
#
_entry.id   AF-A0A952FGA6-F1
#
_cell.length_a   1.000
_cell.length_b   1.000
_cell.length_c   1.000
_cell.angle_alpha   90.00
_cell.angle_beta   90.00
_cell.angle_gamma   90.00
#
_symmetry.space_group_name_H-M   'P 1'
#
loop_
_entity.id
_entity.type
_entity.pdbx_description
1 polymer ?
#
loop_
_entity_poly.entity_id
_entity_poly.type
_entity_poly.pdbx_seq_one_letter_code
_entity_poly.pdbx_strand_id
1 'polypeptide(L)'
;MNPRTVLILPGWKSSGPGHWQTLWEEADGYTRVEQHSWMHPLRGDWTARLEEVLLSCDEPAVLVAHSLGCMLTVAWAAHSRNVHRVKGALLVAPPDVERDDVREMLPSWAPIP
;
A
#
# COMPACT_ATOMS: atom_id res chain seq x y z
N MET A 1 -18.40 -6.57 7.31
CA MET A 1 -17.17 -6.83 6.52
C MET A 1 -16.22 -7.58 7.43
N ASN A 2 -15.51 -8.60 6.96
CA ASN A 2 -14.48 -9.25 7.76
C ASN A 2 -13.34 -8.23 7.96
N PRO A 3 -12.96 -7.85 9.19
CA PRO A 3 -11.93 -6.83 9.39
C PRO A 3 -10.57 -7.24 8.82
N ARG A 4 -10.29 -8.55 8.71
CA ARG A 4 -9.07 -9.07 8.07
C ARG A 4 -9.02 -8.85 6.57
N THR A 5 -10.10 -8.38 5.96
CA THR A 5 -10.16 -8.09 4.53
C THR A 5 -10.04 -6.61 4.24
N VAL A 6 -9.76 -5.80 5.28
CA VAL A 6 -9.26 -4.44 5.12
C VAL A 6 -7.74 -4.46 5.30
N LEU A 7 -7.03 -4.14 4.23
CA LEU A 7 -5.58 -4.11 4.19
C LEU A 7 -5.07 -2.67 4.28
N ILE A 8 -4.28 -2.39 5.31
CA ILE A 8 -3.62 -1.12 5.52
C ILE A 8 -2.31 -1.09 4.71
N LEU A 9 -2.15 -0.06 3.87
CA LEU A 9 -0.95 0.18 3.07
C LEU A 9 -0.30 1.51 3.50
N PRO A 10 0.70 1.46 4.40
CA PRO A 10 1.46 2.63 4.80
C PRO A 10 2.33 3.21 3.68
N GLY A 11 2.79 4.45 3.90
CA GLY A 11 3.77 5.11 3.05
C GLY A 11 5.22 4.78 3.40
N TRP A 12 6.15 5.56 2.84
CA TRP A 12 7.58 5.51 3.20
C TRP A 12 7.75 5.69 4.72
N LYS A 13 8.63 4.89 5.34
CA LYS A 13 8.87 4.85 6.80
C LYS A 13 7.72 4.27 7.64
N SER A 14 6.71 3.68 6.99
CA SER A 14 5.55 3.06 7.63
C SER A 14 4.69 4.05 8.45
N SER A 15 3.71 3.51 9.16
CA SER A 15 2.79 4.25 10.03
C SER A 15 3.14 3.98 11.48
N GLY A 16 3.65 5.00 12.18
CA GLY A 16 4.05 4.90 13.59
C GLY A 16 2.86 4.80 14.56
N PRO A 17 3.11 4.67 15.88
CA PRO A 17 2.05 4.39 16.88
C PRO A 17 0.92 5.42 16.92
N GLY A 18 1.21 6.71 16.72
CA GLY A 18 0.18 7.77 16.70
C GLY A 18 -0.50 7.99 15.35
N HIS A 19 -0.13 7.23 14.32
CA HIS A 19 -0.69 7.40 12.98
C HIS A 19 -2.08 6.74 12.89
N TRP A 20 -3.03 7.39 12.22
CA TRP A 20 -4.42 6.92 12.13
C TRP A 20 -4.56 5.50 11.58
N GLN A 21 -3.70 5.09 10.64
CA GLN A 21 -3.67 3.71 10.15
C GLN A 21 -3.38 2.71 11.28
N THR A 22 -2.39 2.97 12.14
CA THR A 22 -2.07 2.13 13.30
C THR A 22 -3.23 2.10 14.30
N LEU A 23 -3.86 3.25 14.54
CA LEU A 23 -5.02 3.33 15.43
C LEU A 23 -6.20 2.51 14.91
N TRP A 24 -6.41 2.43 13.59
CA TRP A 24 -7.44 1.60 12.97
C TRP A 24 -7.08 0.10 13.01
N GLU A 25 -5.81 -0.27 12.88
CA GLU A 25 -5.36 -1.65 13.10
C GLU A 25 -5.71 -2.12 14.51
N GLU A 26 -5.42 -1.28 15.52
CA GLU A 26 -5.68 -1.57 16.93
C GLU A 26 -7.17 -1.57 17.28
N ALA A 27 -7.94 -0.61 16.76
CA ALA A 27 -9.35 -0.45 17.09
C ALA A 27 -10.27 -1.43 16.33
N ASP A 28 -10.01 -1.62 15.03
CA ASP A 28 -10.92 -2.33 14.13
C ASP A 28 -10.39 -3.69 13.67
N GLY A 29 -9.14 -4.04 14.03
CA GLY A 29 -8.51 -5.32 13.66
C GLY A 29 -8.12 -5.42 12.18
N TYR A 30 -7.92 -4.28 11.51
CA TYR A 30 -7.43 -4.22 10.13
C TYR A 30 -5.98 -4.73 10.05
N THR A 31 -5.59 -5.23 8.88
CA THR A 31 -4.29 -5.90 8.72
C THR A 31 -3.34 -5.03 7.92
N ARG A 32 -2.18 -4.67 8.49
CA ARG A 32 -1.09 -4.03 7.74
C ARG A 32 -0.39 -5.01 6.83
N VAL A 33 -0.19 -4.58 5.59
CA VAL A 33 0.69 -5.29 4.65
C VAL A 33 2.12 -4.92 4.99
N GLU A 34 2.81 -5.84 5.68
CA GLU A 34 4.24 -5.69 5.93
C GLU A 34 5.03 -5.70 4.64
N GLN A 35 5.94 -4.74 4.52
CA GLN A 35 6.77 -4.53 3.34
C GLN A 35 8.23 -4.92 3.57
N HIS A 36 8.92 -5.30 2.49
CA HIS A 36 10.31 -5.80 2.56
C HIS A 36 11.27 -4.80 3.26
N SER A 37 11.17 -3.52 2.92
CA SER A 37 11.92 -2.45 3.58
C SER A 37 11.11 -1.16 3.59
N TRP A 38 10.87 -0.63 4.79
CA TRP A 38 10.20 0.65 4.98
C TRP A 38 11.09 1.85 4.68
N MET A 39 12.41 1.70 4.81
CA MET A 39 13.39 2.78 4.61
C MET A 39 13.92 2.84 3.18
N HIS A 40 13.99 1.70 2.51
CA HIS A 40 14.42 1.57 1.11
C HIS A 40 13.31 0.92 0.28
N PRO A 41 12.19 1.63 0.06
CA PRO A 41 11.03 1.05 -0.60
C PRO A 41 11.30 0.89 -2.11
N LEU A 42 11.41 -0.36 -2.57
CA LEU A 42 11.49 -0.68 -3.99
C LEU A 42 10.09 -1.02 -4.51
N ARG A 43 9.66 -0.33 -5.58
CA ARG A 43 8.32 -0.50 -6.16
C ARG A 43 8.02 -1.96 -6.51
N GLY A 44 8.99 -2.66 -7.11
CA GLY A 44 8.86 -4.07 -7.49
C GLY A 44 8.60 -4.97 -6.29
N ASP A 45 9.43 -4.87 -5.25
CA ASP A 45 9.30 -5.67 -4.03
C ASP A 45 7.96 -5.43 -3.33
N TRP A 46 7.57 -4.15 -3.21
CA TRP A 46 6.32 -3.79 -2.57
C TRP A 46 5.10 -4.27 -3.36
N THR A 47 5.16 -4.21 -4.69
CA THR A 47 4.11 -4.71 -5.58
C THR A 47 3.97 -6.23 -5.49
N ALA A 48 5.10 -6.95 -5.51
CA ALA A 48 5.11 -8.41 -5.36
C ALA A 48 4.54 -8.83 -3.99
N ARG A 49 4.88 -8.08 -2.93
CA ARG A 49 4.37 -8.35 -1.59
C ARG A 49 2.86 -8.10 -1.47
N LEU A 50 2.36 -7.01 -2.05
CA LEU A 50 0.91 -6.74 -2.08
C LEU A 50 0.16 -7.85 -2.84
N GLU A 51 0.69 -8.28 -3.99
CA GLU A 51 0.13 -9.38 -4.79
C GLU A 51 0.05 -10.68 -3.99
N GLU A 52 1.14 -11.08 -3.32
CA GLU A 52 1.19 -12.27 -2.47
C GLU A 52 0.12 -12.23 -1.37
N VAL A 53 0.02 -11.09 -0.66
CA VAL A 53 -0.97 -10.94 0.42
C VAL A 53 -2.40 -11.02 -0.14
N LEU A 54 -2.71 -10.33 -1.23
CA LEU A 54 -4.03 -10.37 -1.85
C LEU A 54 -4.42 -11.77 -2.36
N LEU A 55 -3.46 -12.56 -2.85
CA LEU A 55 -3.69 -13.94 -3.26
C LEU A 55 -3.90 -14.88 -2.06
N SER A 56 -3.34 -14.55 -0.90
CA SER A 56 -3.52 -15.31 0.33
C SER A 56 -4.85 -15.06 1.05
N CYS A 57 -5.57 -13.97 0.74
CA CYS A 57 -6.88 -13.68 1.34
C CYS A 57 -7.95 -14.71 0.95
N ASP A 58 -8.89 -15.05 1.83
CA ASP A 58 -9.98 -15.98 1.46
C ASP A 58 -11.05 -15.31 0.58
N GLU A 59 -11.17 -13.99 0.64
CA GLU A 59 -12.14 -13.20 -0.14
C GLU A 59 -11.51 -11.87 -0.63
N PRO A 60 -12.13 -11.17 -1.59
CA PRO A 60 -11.60 -9.89 -2.07
C PRO A 60 -11.53 -8.83 -0.97
N ALA A 61 -10.42 -8.08 -0.94
CA ALA A 61 -10.06 -7.12 0.10
C ALA A 61 -10.43 -5.67 -0.23
N VAL A 62 -10.39 -4.78 0.76
CA VAL A 62 -10.41 -3.32 0.60
C VAL A 62 -9.03 -2.78 0.96
N LEU A 63 -8.45 -1.95 0.11
CA LEU A 63 -7.15 -1.32 0.37
C LEU A 63 -7.34 0.05 1.03
N VAL A 64 -6.60 0.33 2.10
CA VAL A 64 -6.57 1.63 2.77
C VAL A 64 -5.15 2.15 2.72
N ALA A 65 -4.89 3.00 1.74
CA ALA A 65 -3.55 3.43 1.38
C ALA A 65 -3.27 4.88 1.77
N HIS A 66 -2.05 5.12 2.25
CA HIS A 66 -1.57 6.44 2.60
C HIS A 66 -0.25 6.75 1.92
N SER A 67 -0.10 7.96 1.38
CA SER A 67 1.14 8.45 0.79
C SER A 67 1.72 7.46 -0.24
N LEU A 68 2.95 6.96 -0.07
CA LEU A 68 3.57 5.99 -0.99
C LEU A 68 2.74 4.71 -1.19
N GLY A 69 1.92 4.32 -0.20
CA GLY A 69 0.96 3.22 -0.34
C GLY A 69 -0.08 3.47 -1.45
N CYS A 70 -0.42 4.73 -1.73
CA CYS A 70 -1.29 5.08 -2.85
C CYS A 70 -0.62 4.78 -4.19
N MET A 71 0.67 5.14 -4.33
CA MET A 71 1.46 4.82 -5.52
C MET A 71 1.61 3.31 -5.70
N LEU A 72 1.79 2.56 -4.60
CA LEU A 72 1.78 1.09 -4.63
C LEU A 72 0.46 0.56 -5.18
N THR A 73 -0.67 1.06 -4.68
CA THR A 73 -2.00 0.62 -5.08
C THR A 73 -2.22 0.78 -6.59
N VAL A 74 -1.90 1.95 -7.14
CA VAL A 74 -2.09 2.21 -8.58
C VAL A 74 -1.07 1.46 -9.45
N ALA A 75 0.20 1.35 -9.02
CA ALA A 75 1.23 0.62 -9.76
C ALA A 75 0.91 -0.87 -9.86
N TRP A 76 0.43 -1.46 -8.76
CA TRP A 76 -0.06 -2.82 -8.73
C TRP A 76 -1.27 -3.00 -9.66
N ALA A 77 -2.29 -2.14 -9.53
CA ALA A 77 -3.52 -2.26 -10.31
C ALA A 77 -3.30 -2.11 -11.83
N ALA A 78 -2.33 -1.29 -12.24
CA ALA A 78 -2.00 -1.09 -13.64
C ALA A 78 -1.41 -2.34 -14.33
N HIS A 79 -0.83 -3.27 -13.58
CA HIS A 79 -0.11 -4.43 -14.14
C HIS A 79 -0.67 -5.79 -13.70
N SER A 80 -1.37 -5.85 -12.56
CA SER A 80 -1.88 -7.10 -12.03
C SER A 80 -3.12 -7.58 -12.79
N ARG A 81 -3.20 -8.89 -13.02
CA ARG A 81 -4.42 -9.55 -13.52
C ARG A 81 -5.42 -9.85 -12.40
N ASN A 82 -5.03 -9.60 -11.15
CA ASN A 82 -5.77 -9.95 -9.94
C ASN A 82 -6.50 -8.75 -9.32
N VAL A 83 -6.77 -7.68 -10.09
CA VAL A 83 -7.57 -6.53 -9.64
C VAL A 83 -8.95 -6.90 -9.10
N HIS A 84 -9.53 -8.02 -9.55
CA HIS A 84 -10.79 -8.57 -9.04
C HIS A 84 -10.72 -9.02 -7.56
N ARG A 85 -9.50 -9.14 -7.00
CA ARG A 85 -9.25 -9.44 -5.59
C ARG A 85 -9.38 -8.21 -4.69
N VAL A 86 -9.66 -7.03 -5.24
CA VAL A 86 -9.87 -5.78 -4.50
C VAL A 86 -11.28 -5.24 -4.77
N LYS A 87 -12.09 -5.09 -3.72
CA LYS A 87 -13.47 -4.53 -3.78
C LYS A 87 -13.47 -3.01 -3.94
N GLY A 88 -12.41 -2.35 -3.49
CA GLY A 88 -12.25 -0.90 -3.55
C GLY A 88 -10.98 -0.45 -2.83
N ALA A 89 -10.61 0.82 -3.01
CA ALA A 89 -9.45 1.42 -2.35
C ALA A 89 -9.78 2.83 -1.84
N LEU A 90 -9.33 3.14 -0.62
CA LEU A 90 -9.26 4.49 -0.07
C LEU A 90 -7.82 5.00 -0.23
N LEU A 91 -7.64 6.10 -0.96
CA LEU A 91 -6.33 6.71 -1.23
C LEU A 91 -6.22 8.04 -0.48
N VAL A 92 -5.33 8.13 0.50
CA VAL A 92 -5.17 9.31 1.36
C VAL A 92 -3.81 9.96 1.10
N ALA A 93 -3.82 11.27 0.82
CA ALA A 93 -2.62 12.07 0.61
C ALA A 93 -1.60 11.46 -0.40
N PRO A 94 -2.03 11.08 -1.62
CA PRO A 94 -1.11 10.56 -2.63
C PRO A 94 0.01 11.57 -2.92
N PRO A 95 1.29 11.15 -2.94
CA PRO A 95 2.42 12.04 -3.18
C PRO A 95 2.66 12.20 -4.68
N ASP A 96 3.29 13.31 -5.05
CA ASP A 96 4.00 13.44 -6.32
C ASP A 96 5.41 12.86 -6.15
N VAL A 97 5.64 11.67 -6.69
CA VAL A 97 6.95 10.95 -6.62
C VAL A 97 7.89 11.33 -7.77
N GLU A 98 7.45 12.15 -8.71
CA GLU A 98 8.28 12.61 -9.83
C GLU A 98 8.98 13.94 -9.55
N ARG A 99 8.56 14.67 -8.51
CA ARG A 99 9.26 15.83 -7.99
C ARG A 99 10.72 15.50 -7.66
N ASP A 100 11.66 16.31 -8.15
CA ASP A 100 13.10 15.99 -8.16
C ASP A 100 13.66 15.55 -6.80
N ASP A 101 13.35 16.29 -5.72
CA ASP A 101 13.79 15.98 -4.35
C ASP A 101 13.24 14.63 -3.85
N VAL A 102 12.02 14.25 -4.25
CA VAL A 102 11.40 12.97 -3.89
C VAL A 102 11.96 11.84 -4.75
N ARG A 103 12.16 12.09 -6.04
CA ARG A 103 12.68 11.12 -7.00
C ARG A 103 14.06 10.62 -6.61
N GLU A 104 14.92 11.48 -6.08
CA GLU A 104 16.23 11.09 -5.54
C GLU A 104 16.10 10.12 -4.36
N MET A 105 15.10 10.32 -3.49
CA MET A 105 14.85 9.46 -2.33
C MET A 105 14.11 8.16 -2.69
N LEU A 106 13.30 8.18 -3.76
CA LEU A 106 12.39 7.10 -4.16
C LEU A 106 12.54 6.76 -5.66
N PRO A 107 13.75 6.39 -6.15
CA PRO A 107 14.06 6.36 -7.57
C PRO A 107 13.26 5.32 -8.38
N SER A 108 12.77 4.26 -7.72
CA SER A 108 12.01 3.19 -8.39
C SER A 108 10.51 3.49 -8.57
N TRP A 109 10.03 4.63 -8.05
CA TRP A 109 8.61 4.98 -8.00
C TRP A 109 8.16 5.87 -9.16
N ALA A 110 9.09 6.37 -9.97
CA ALA A 110 8.81 7.09 -11.21
C ALA A 110 8.98 6.16 -12.45
N PRO A 111 8.19 6.35 -13.53
CA PRO A 111 7.07 7.28 -13.60
C PRO A 111 5.87 6.83 -12.77
N ILE A 112 4.98 7.77 -12.44
CA ILE A 112 3.64 7.45 -11.92
C ILE A 112 2.89 6.67 -13.03
N PRO A 113 2.24 5.52 -12.71
CA PRO A 113 1.52 4.70 -13.68
C PRO A 113 0.39 5.42 -14.42
#